data_AF-A0A9Q0XMA7-F1
#
_entry.id   AF-A0A9Q0XMA7-F1
#
_cell.length_a   1.000
_cell.length_b   1.000
_cell.length_c   1.000
_cell.angle_alpha   90.00
_cell.angle_beta   90.00
_cell.angle_gamma   90.00
#
_symmetry.space_group_name_H-M   'P 1'
#
loop_
_entity.id
_entity.type
_entity.pdbx_description
1 polymer ?
#
loop_
_entity_poly.entity_id
_entity_poly.type
_entity_poly.pdbx_seq_one_letter_code
_entity_poly.pdbx_strand_id
1 'polypeptide(L)'
;MLPHNQIAQIGRQDFAAAYALAELNLSYNRLYSAHIHRLAFRKMKRLEVLDISGNQLTLLPAGLPSSLQVLNLQKNQLNSLSPEQLVNLTALKELHLAHNRLRISSLSPGTWQELQGLKLLDLSYNELSYIPPDLPESLEYLYLQHNRIVVIMPEAFLTTPNIQVITLRSNRLLAANVSEAAFVDLKWLEVVDTTGNPEPINISLLQARRWIPTQPGPREAARRR
;
A
#
# COMPACT_ATOMS: atom_id res chain seq x y z
N MET A 1 -16.10 11.98 -11.47
CA MET A 1 -15.50 12.61 -10.28
C MET A 1 -16.62 12.91 -9.28
N LEU A 2 -16.59 12.31 -8.08
CA LEU A 2 -17.48 12.67 -6.97
C LEU A 2 -16.68 12.94 -5.65
N PRO A 3 -15.53 13.65 -5.68
CA PRO A 3 -14.79 13.95 -4.46
C PRO A 3 -15.57 14.94 -3.56
N HIS A 4 -15.38 14.87 -2.25
CA HIS A 4 -15.95 15.81 -1.28
C HIS A 4 -17.49 15.86 -1.24
N ASN A 5 -18.15 14.76 -1.61
CA ASN A 5 -19.59 14.64 -1.44
C ASN A 5 -19.93 13.99 -0.08
N GLN A 6 -21.22 13.97 0.25
CA GLN A 6 -21.73 13.28 1.45
C GLN A 6 -22.16 11.84 1.12
N ILE A 7 -21.54 11.19 0.12
CA ILE A 7 -21.93 9.84 -0.29
C ILE A 7 -21.63 8.88 0.86
N ALA A 8 -22.68 8.23 1.35
CA ALA A 8 -22.60 7.31 2.48
C ALA A 8 -22.86 5.84 2.08
N GLN A 9 -23.42 5.60 0.89
CA GLN A 9 -23.81 4.28 0.40
C GLN A 9 -23.54 4.14 -1.09
N ILE A 10 -23.17 2.92 -1.51
CA ILE A 10 -23.06 2.51 -2.91
C ILE A 10 -23.87 1.23 -3.09
N GLY A 11 -24.96 1.34 -3.85
CA GLY A 11 -25.83 0.25 -4.24
C GLY A 11 -25.25 -0.64 -5.35
N ARG A 12 -25.94 -1.74 -5.62
CA ARG A 12 -25.53 -2.73 -6.64
C ARG A 12 -25.47 -2.18 -8.06
N GLN A 13 -26.32 -1.19 -8.38
CA GLN A 13 -26.53 -0.72 -9.75
C GLN A 13 -26.02 0.71 -9.99
N ASP A 14 -25.48 1.37 -8.97
CA ASP A 14 -25.05 2.78 -9.04
C ASP A 14 -24.01 3.02 -10.13
N PHE A 15 -23.19 2.01 -10.43
CA PHE A 15 -22.19 2.05 -11.50
C PHE A 15 -22.55 1.21 -12.74
N ALA A 16 -23.81 0.80 -12.90
CA ALA A 16 -24.22 -0.08 -13.99
C ALA A 16 -23.97 0.53 -15.39
N ALA A 17 -24.18 1.85 -15.52
CA ALA A 17 -23.93 2.58 -16.76
C ALA A 17 -22.46 3.04 -16.92
N ALA A 18 -21.66 3.01 -15.85
CA ALA A 18 -20.26 3.47 -15.84
C ALA A 18 -19.26 2.39 -16.27
N TYR A 19 -19.68 1.42 -17.09
CA TYR A 19 -18.87 0.26 -17.49
C TYR A 19 -17.62 0.60 -18.31
N ALA A 20 -17.61 1.77 -18.95
CA ALA A 20 -16.50 2.26 -19.77
C ALA A 20 -15.54 3.18 -19.00
N LEU A 21 -15.82 3.49 -17.73
CA LEU A 21 -15.03 4.43 -16.94
C LEU A 21 -13.66 3.84 -16.60
N ALA A 22 -12.60 4.57 -16.91
CA ALA A 22 -11.22 4.19 -16.59
C ALA A 22 -10.76 4.68 -15.22
N GLU A 23 -11.30 5.81 -14.74
CA GLU A 23 -10.93 6.40 -13.46
C GLU A 23 -12.16 6.79 -12.65
N LEU A 24 -12.20 6.36 -11.39
CA LEU A 24 -13.26 6.70 -10.44
C LEU A 24 -12.66 7.29 -9.17
N ASN A 25 -13.07 8.51 -8.85
CA ASN A 25 -12.70 9.19 -7.63
C ASN A 25 -13.93 9.35 -6.72
N LEU A 26 -13.87 8.68 -5.57
CA LEU A 26 -14.80 8.66 -4.44
C LEU A 26 -14.12 9.18 -3.16
N SER A 27 -12.98 9.87 -3.29
CA SER A 27 -12.21 10.35 -2.14
C SER A 27 -12.97 11.37 -1.29
N TYR A 28 -12.66 11.40 0.00
CA TYR A 28 -13.23 12.33 0.99
C TYR A 28 -14.77 12.35 1.00
N ASN A 29 -15.37 11.15 1.02
CA ASN A 29 -16.80 10.94 1.22
C ASN A 29 -17.07 10.40 2.64
N ARG A 30 -18.25 9.82 2.88
CA ARG A 30 -18.64 9.20 4.16
C ARG A 30 -18.90 7.70 4.01
N LEU A 31 -18.19 7.05 3.10
CA LEU A 31 -18.40 5.64 2.81
C LEU A 31 -17.94 4.77 3.96
N TYR A 32 -18.80 3.82 4.34
CA TYR A 32 -18.54 2.79 5.33
C TYR A 32 -18.63 1.42 4.65
N SER A 33 -17.79 0.45 5.03
CA SER A 33 -17.68 -0.83 4.32
C SER A 33 -19.02 -1.57 4.22
N ALA A 34 -19.85 -1.55 5.27
CA ALA A 34 -21.17 -2.18 5.27
C ALA A 34 -22.18 -1.55 4.29
N HIS A 35 -21.93 -0.31 3.85
CA HIS A 35 -22.80 0.41 2.91
C HIS A 35 -22.30 0.34 1.46
N ILE A 36 -21.25 -0.43 1.19
CA ILE A 36 -20.82 -0.72 -0.18
C ILE A 36 -21.32 -2.11 -0.54
N HIS A 37 -22.26 -2.18 -1.47
CA HIS A 37 -22.76 -3.47 -1.93
C HIS A 37 -21.63 -4.27 -2.58
N ARG A 38 -21.46 -5.55 -2.21
CA ARG A 38 -20.38 -6.45 -2.67
C ARG A 38 -20.22 -6.66 -4.19
N LEU A 39 -21.18 -6.19 -4.98
CA LEU A 39 -21.18 -6.26 -6.45
C LEU A 39 -21.17 -4.88 -7.11
N ALA A 40 -20.99 -3.80 -6.35
CA ALA A 40 -21.05 -2.42 -6.83
C ALA A 40 -20.09 -2.18 -8.01
N PHE A 41 -18.85 -2.65 -7.90
CA PHE A 41 -17.81 -2.42 -8.90
C PHE A 41 -17.75 -3.49 -10.00
N ARG A 42 -18.56 -4.55 -9.92
CA ARG A 42 -18.43 -5.74 -10.80
C ARG A 42 -18.56 -5.44 -12.30
N LYS A 43 -19.30 -4.39 -12.66
CA LYS A 43 -19.52 -4.00 -14.07
C LYS A 43 -18.44 -3.06 -14.63
N MET A 44 -17.56 -2.53 -13.77
CA MET A 44 -16.54 -1.56 -14.13
C MET A 44 -15.30 -2.24 -14.71
N LYS A 45 -15.47 -3.01 -15.79
CA LYS A 45 -14.42 -3.87 -16.38
C LYS A 45 -13.23 -3.10 -16.95
N ARG A 46 -13.36 -1.79 -17.18
CA ARG A 46 -12.29 -0.92 -17.70
C ARG A 46 -11.68 -0.01 -16.65
N LEU A 47 -12.06 -0.14 -15.38
CA LEU A 47 -11.58 0.73 -14.33
C LEU A 47 -10.12 0.41 -13.98
N GLU A 48 -9.24 1.36 -14.22
CA GLU A 48 -7.80 1.27 -13.98
C GLU A 48 -7.39 2.01 -12.71
N VAL A 49 -8.07 3.10 -12.38
CA VAL A 49 -7.77 3.92 -11.19
C VAL A 49 -9.00 4.05 -10.31
N LEU A 50 -8.87 3.63 -9.05
CA LEU A 50 -9.88 3.86 -8.02
C LEU A 50 -9.27 4.60 -6.84
N ASP A 51 -9.77 5.80 -6.58
CA ASP A 51 -9.48 6.55 -5.37
C ASP A 51 -10.71 6.56 -4.46
N ILE A 52 -10.60 5.89 -3.31
CA ILE A 52 -11.61 5.88 -2.25
C ILE A 52 -11.00 6.32 -0.90
N SER A 53 -9.92 7.11 -0.97
CA SER A 53 -9.22 7.66 0.20
C SER A 53 -10.09 8.62 1.02
N GLY A 54 -9.76 8.84 2.29
CA GLY A 54 -10.47 9.81 3.14
C GLY A 54 -11.91 9.42 3.46
N ASN A 55 -12.23 8.13 3.50
CA ASN A 55 -13.54 7.59 3.87
C ASN A 55 -13.48 6.92 5.27
N GLN A 56 -14.47 6.11 5.61
CA GLN A 56 -14.57 5.40 6.90
C GLN A 56 -14.55 3.89 6.71
N LEU A 57 -13.83 3.39 5.69
CA LEU A 57 -13.77 1.97 5.39
C LEU A 57 -12.98 1.24 6.47
N THR A 58 -13.54 0.14 6.98
CA THR A 58 -12.88 -0.80 7.91
C THR A 58 -12.38 -2.06 7.21
N LEU A 59 -12.96 -2.37 6.05
CA LEU A 59 -12.63 -3.50 5.18
C LEU A 59 -12.49 -3.05 3.73
N LEU A 60 -11.65 -3.75 2.96
CA LEU A 60 -11.56 -3.58 1.52
C LEU A 60 -12.92 -3.88 0.85
N PRO A 61 -13.41 -3.03 -0.06
CA PRO A 61 -14.62 -3.33 -0.82
C PRO A 61 -14.48 -4.63 -1.62
N ALA A 62 -15.51 -5.48 -1.59
CA ALA A 62 -15.52 -6.71 -2.38
C ALA A 62 -15.82 -6.45 -3.86
N GLY A 63 -15.33 -7.35 -4.72
CA GLY A 63 -15.66 -7.34 -6.15
C GLY A 63 -15.02 -6.20 -6.93
N LEU A 64 -13.87 -5.71 -6.48
CA LEU A 64 -13.03 -4.78 -7.25
C LEU A 64 -12.62 -5.42 -8.59
N PRO A 65 -12.61 -4.64 -9.69
CA PRO A 65 -12.34 -5.19 -11.01
C PRO A 65 -10.85 -5.51 -11.19
N SER A 66 -10.57 -6.59 -11.91
CA SER A 66 -9.20 -7.07 -12.17
C SER A 66 -8.38 -6.17 -13.10
N SER A 67 -9.01 -5.17 -13.73
CA SER A 67 -8.34 -4.16 -14.55
C SER A 67 -7.69 -3.04 -13.74
N LEU A 68 -7.90 -3.00 -12.41
CA LEU A 68 -7.29 -1.97 -11.57
C LEU A 68 -5.76 -2.04 -11.61
N GLN A 69 -5.16 -0.88 -11.86
CA GLN A 69 -3.72 -0.65 -11.84
C GLN A 69 -3.32 0.22 -10.64
N VAL A 70 -4.19 1.13 -10.20
CA VAL A 70 -3.94 2.00 -9.05
C VAL A 70 -5.14 1.98 -8.11
N LEU A 71 -4.89 1.66 -6.84
CA LEU A 71 -5.91 1.66 -5.79
C LEU A 71 -5.45 2.53 -4.61
N ASN A 72 -6.17 3.63 -4.37
CA ASN A 72 -5.92 4.51 -3.25
C ASN A 72 -6.99 4.36 -2.17
N LEU A 73 -6.57 3.86 -1.01
CA LEU A 73 -7.36 3.62 0.20
C LEU A 73 -6.82 4.39 1.40
N GLN A 74 -5.96 5.40 1.17
CA GLN A 74 -5.33 6.15 2.24
C GLN A 74 -6.37 6.85 3.13
N LYS A 75 -6.02 7.12 4.39
CA LYS A 75 -6.88 7.85 5.33
C LYS A 75 -8.26 7.21 5.50
N ASN A 76 -8.28 5.89 5.70
CA ASN A 76 -9.46 5.12 6.07
C ASN A 76 -9.26 4.52 7.47
N GLN A 77 -10.02 3.50 7.83
CA GLN A 77 -9.94 2.80 9.11
C GLN A 77 -9.72 1.29 8.89
N LEU A 78 -9.09 0.91 7.77
CA LEU A 78 -8.85 -0.49 7.42
C LEU A 78 -8.06 -1.16 8.53
N ASN A 79 -8.59 -2.27 9.02
CA ASN A 79 -8.04 -2.97 10.17
C ASN A 79 -7.87 -4.47 9.94
N SER A 80 -8.08 -4.95 8.71
CA SER A 80 -7.73 -6.28 8.25
C SER A 80 -7.64 -6.34 6.72
N LEU A 81 -6.82 -7.26 6.23
CA LEU A 81 -6.72 -7.63 4.81
C LEU A 81 -6.48 -9.14 4.71
N SER A 82 -7.12 -9.76 3.72
CA SER A 82 -6.97 -11.19 3.43
C SER A 82 -6.70 -11.44 1.93
N PRO A 83 -6.06 -12.57 1.57
CA PRO A 83 -5.77 -12.93 0.18
C PRO A 83 -7.01 -12.90 -0.72
N GLU A 84 -8.17 -13.35 -0.23
CA GLU A 84 -9.40 -13.44 -1.02
C GLU A 84 -9.92 -12.07 -1.46
N GLN A 85 -9.56 -11.00 -0.72
CA GLN A 85 -9.94 -9.63 -1.05
C GLN A 85 -9.07 -9.05 -2.18
N LEU A 86 -7.85 -9.58 -2.35
CA LEU A 86 -6.83 -9.08 -3.27
C LEU A 86 -6.60 -9.99 -4.49
N VAL A 87 -7.08 -11.24 -4.44
CA VAL A 87 -6.82 -12.31 -5.45
C VAL A 87 -7.07 -11.91 -6.90
N ASN A 88 -8.02 -11.01 -7.16
CA ASN A 88 -8.36 -10.60 -8.54
C ASN A 88 -7.56 -9.39 -9.03
N LEU A 89 -6.75 -8.75 -8.18
CA LEU A 89 -6.05 -7.50 -8.48
C LEU A 89 -4.65 -7.76 -9.09
N THR A 90 -4.57 -8.72 -10.01
CA THR A 90 -3.30 -9.16 -10.61
C THR A 90 -2.64 -8.10 -11.51
N ALA A 91 -3.43 -7.15 -12.04
CA ALA A 91 -2.93 -6.01 -12.82
C ALA A 91 -2.51 -4.80 -11.96
N LEU A 92 -2.67 -4.88 -10.63
CA LEU A 92 -2.41 -3.76 -9.73
C LEU A 92 -0.92 -3.45 -9.66
N LYS A 93 -0.57 -2.19 -9.88
CA LYS A 93 0.81 -1.67 -9.87
C LYS A 93 1.08 -0.82 -8.63
N GLU A 94 0.08 -0.09 -8.15
CA GLU A 94 0.20 0.77 -6.98
C GLU A 94 -0.95 0.54 -6.00
N LEU A 95 -0.59 0.29 -4.74
CA LEU A 95 -1.53 0.13 -3.64
C LEU A 95 -1.16 1.10 -2.50
N HIS A 96 -2.06 2.06 -2.26
CA HIS A 96 -1.87 3.08 -1.24
C HIS A 96 -2.78 2.82 -0.03
N LEU A 97 -2.19 2.41 1.09
CA LEU A 97 -2.86 2.03 2.34
C LEU A 97 -2.43 2.92 3.53
N ALA A 98 -1.76 4.04 3.27
CA ALA A 98 -1.29 4.92 4.33
C ALA A 98 -2.43 5.48 5.21
N HIS A 99 -2.13 5.76 6.48
CA HIS A 99 -3.11 6.27 7.45
C HIS A 99 -4.34 5.35 7.58
N ASN A 100 -4.09 4.08 7.89
CA ASN A 100 -5.10 3.10 8.27
C ASN A 100 -4.79 2.55 9.66
N ARG A 101 -5.42 1.43 10.06
CA ARG A 101 -5.23 0.78 11.37
C ARG A 101 -4.71 -0.64 11.21
N LEU A 102 -3.94 -0.91 10.16
CA LEU A 102 -3.42 -2.23 9.87
C LEU A 102 -2.38 -2.63 10.91
N ARG A 103 -2.55 -3.83 11.44
CA ARG A 103 -1.60 -4.52 12.34
C ARG A 103 -1.20 -5.82 11.67
N ILE A 104 -0.03 -6.34 12.01
CA ILE A 104 0.38 -7.65 11.51
C ILE A 104 -0.65 -8.74 11.84
N SER A 105 -1.17 -8.79 13.07
CA SER A 105 -2.17 -9.78 13.48
C SER A 105 -3.48 -9.72 12.68
N SER A 106 -3.66 -8.67 11.87
CA SER A 106 -4.83 -8.49 11.01
C SER A 106 -4.56 -8.75 9.52
N LEU A 107 -3.32 -9.10 9.17
CA LEU A 107 -2.95 -9.54 7.82
C LEU A 107 -2.92 -11.07 7.82
N SER A 108 -3.72 -11.69 6.97
CA SER A 108 -3.67 -13.15 6.80
C SER A 108 -2.39 -13.57 6.05
N PRO A 109 -1.86 -14.78 6.28
CA PRO A 109 -0.75 -15.31 5.50
C PRO A 109 -1.02 -15.24 3.99
N GLY A 110 -0.03 -14.87 3.19
CA GLY A 110 -0.18 -14.72 1.73
C GLY A 110 -1.03 -13.52 1.28
N THR A 111 -1.35 -12.55 2.15
CA THR A 111 -2.20 -11.38 1.80
C THR A 111 -1.76 -10.70 0.50
N TRP A 112 -0.45 -10.60 0.26
CA TRP A 112 0.11 -9.86 -0.87
C TRP A 112 0.54 -10.75 -2.05
N GLN A 113 0.49 -12.07 -1.90
CA GLN A 113 1.10 -13.04 -2.81
C GLN A 113 0.53 -12.98 -4.24
N GLU A 114 -0.77 -12.66 -4.36
CA GLU A 114 -1.48 -12.60 -5.64
C GLU A 114 -1.25 -11.29 -6.41
N LEU A 115 -0.62 -10.29 -5.78
CA LEU A 115 -0.35 -8.98 -6.38
C LEU A 115 0.91 -9.02 -7.25
N GLN A 116 0.94 -9.92 -8.24
CA GLN A 116 2.11 -10.23 -9.07
C GLN A 116 2.66 -9.03 -9.86
N GLY A 117 1.83 -8.02 -10.15
CA GLY A 117 2.25 -6.80 -10.84
C GLY A 117 2.63 -5.62 -9.93
N LEU A 118 2.55 -5.76 -8.61
CA LEU A 118 2.62 -4.63 -7.68
C LEU A 118 4.04 -4.08 -7.57
N LYS A 119 4.20 -2.81 -7.94
CA LYS A 119 5.48 -2.09 -7.90
C LYS A 119 5.62 -1.21 -6.67
N LEU A 120 4.52 -0.62 -6.20
CA LEU A 120 4.50 0.28 -5.06
C LEU A 120 3.47 -0.16 -4.02
N LEU A 121 3.93 -0.33 -2.79
CA LEU A 121 3.09 -0.58 -1.62
C LEU A 121 3.37 0.47 -0.54
N ASP A 122 2.37 1.31 -0.29
CA ASP A 122 2.42 2.31 0.77
C ASP A 122 1.62 1.85 1.99
N LEU A 123 2.33 1.42 3.03
CA LEU A 123 1.80 1.00 4.33
C LEU A 123 2.17 2.00 5.44
N SER A 124 2.58 3.22 5.09
CA SER A 124 2.98 4.23 6.07
C SER A 124 1.84 4.64 7.01
N TYR A 125 2.16 5.14 8.20
CA TYR A 125 1.15 5.57 9.17
C TYR A 125 0.10 4.47 9.50
N ASN A 126 0.57 3.25 9.74
CA ASN A 126 -0.23 2.13 10.25
C ASN A 126 0.29 1.71 11.64
N GLU A 127 -0.07 0.51 12.09
CA GLU A 127 0.30 -0.03 13.40
C GLU A 127 1.13 -1.33 13.27
N LEU A 128 1.92 -1.46 12.20
CA LEU A 128 2.72 -2.65 11.91
C LEU A 128 3.87 -2.78 12.92
N SER A 129 4.03 -3.97 13.51
CA SER A 129 5.08 -4.29 14.48
C SER A 129 6.34 -4.90 13.86
N TYR A 130 6.24 -5.40 12.63
CA TYR A 130 7.35 -5.87 11.80
C TYR A 130 6.99 -5.70 10.31
N ILE A 131 7.94 -5.98 9.40
CA ILE A 131 7.71 -5.93 7.95
C ILE A 131 6.81 -7.12 7.56
N PRO A 132 5.67 -6.91 6.87
CA PRO A 132 4.79 -8.02 6.50
C PRO A 132 5.53 -9.12 5.72
N PRO A 133 5.29 -10.41 6.00
CA PRO A 133 5.82 -11.49 5.18
C PRO A 133 5.09 -11.55 3.83
N ASP A 134 5.59 -12.39 2.93
CA ASP A 134 4.94 -12.73 1.66
C ASP A 134 4.70 -11.52 0.74
N LEU A 135 5.55 -10.50 0.83
CA LEU A 135 5.52 -9.36 -0.10
C LEU A 135 5.84 -9.84 -1.54
N PRO A 136 5.21 -9.24 -2.56
CA PRO A 136 5.30 -9.73 -3.93
C PRO A 136 6.68 -9.47 -4.56
N GLU A 137 7.16 -10.42 -5.37
CA GLU A 137 8.47 -10.35 -6.03
C GLU A 137 8.66 -9.12 -6.92
N SER A 138 7.58 -8.59 -7.48
CA SER A 138 7.59 -7.43 -8.36
C SER A 138 7.81 -6.10 -7.65
N LEU A 139 7.79 -6.08 -6.31
CA LEU A 139 7.82 -4.85 -5.51
C LEU A 139 9.14 -4.11 -5.66
N GLU A 140 9.05 -2.80 -5.92
CA GLU A 140 10.18 -1.89 -6.11
C GLU A 140 10.22 -0.81 -5.01
N TYR A 141 9.05 -0.34 -4.56
CA TYR A 141 8.91 0.74 -3.59
C TYR A 141 8.06 0.27 -2.41
N LEU A 142 8.66 0.27 -1.21
CA LEU A 142 8.01 -0.12 0.02
C LEU A 142 8.06 1.02 1.05
N TYR A 143 6.89 1.56 1.38
CA TYR A 143 6.77 2.64 2.35
C TYR A 143 6.20 2.17 3.68
N LEU A 144 7.02 2.25 4.73
CA LEU A 144 6.71 1.76 6.08
C LEU A 144 6.94 2.82 7.17
N GLN A 145 7.14 4.09 6.80
CA GLN A 145 7.36 5.15 7.76
C GLN A 145 6.18 5.32 8.72
N HIS A 146 6.45 5.78 9.94
CA HIS A 146 5.44 6.01 10.97
C HIS A 146 4.62 4.77 11.31
N ASN A 147 5.28 3.61 11.41
CA ASN A 147 4.73 2.38 11.97
C ASN A 147 5.30 2.13 13.38
N ARG A 148 5.18 0.90 13.89
CA ARG A 148 5.71 0.46 15.18
C ARG A 148 6.71 -0.69 15.02
N ILE A 149 7.44 -0.72 13.89
CA ILE A 149 8.36 -1.81 13.54
C ILE A 149 9.53 -1.81 14.52
N VAL A 150 9.78 -2.96 15.16
CA VAL A 150 10.84 -3.11 16.17
C VAL A 150 12.01 -3.99 15.74
N VAL A 151 11.87 -4.73 14.64
CA VAL A 151 12.83 -5.72 14.17
C VAL A 151 12.84 -5.84 12.65
N ILE A 152 14.02 -6.08 12.09
CA ILE A 152 14.23 -6.50 10.69
C ILE A 152 14.95 -7.84 10.75
N MET A 153 14.21 -8.91 10.48
CA MET A 153 14.73 -10.27 10.45
C MET A 153 15.59 -10.49 9.19
N PRO A 154 16.55 -11.43 9.21
CA PRO A 154 17.35 -11.78 8.03
C PRO A 154 16.49 -12.14 6.80
N GLU A 155 15.30 -12.69 7.03
CA GLU A 155 14.42 -13.19 5.97
C GLU A 155 13.45 -12.12 5.42
N ALA A 156 13.48 -10.89 5.95
CA ALA A 156 12.43 -9.88 5.74
C ALA A 156 12.19 -9.50 4.26
N PHE A 157 13.20 -9.66 3.41
CA PHE A 157 13.15 -9.28 1.99
C PHE A 157 13.50 -10.42 1.03
N LEU A 158 13.48 -11.68 1.49
CA LEU A 158 13.83 -12.84 0.64
C LEU A 158 12.94 -12.97 -0.59
N THR A 159 11.67 -12.60 -0.48
CA THR A 159 10.69 -12.70 -1.58
C THR A 159 10.66 -11.44 -2.45
N THR A 160 11.46 -10.41 -2.15
CA THR A 160 11.38 -9.10 -2.80
C THR A 160 12.75 -8.63 -3.33
N PRO A 161 13.39 -9.38 -4.24
CA PRO A 161 14.75 -9.09 -4.70
C PRO A 161 14.85 -7.80 -5.55
N ASN A 162 13.71 -7.28 -6.03
CA ASN A 162 13.64 -6.12 -6.93
C ASN A 162 13.44 -4.78 -6.21
N ILE A 163 13.41 -4.77 -4.87
CA ILE A 163 13.21 -3.54 -4.11
C ILE A 163 14.35 -2.55 -4.35
N GLN A 164 13.97 -1.30 -4.62
CA GLN A 164 14.86 -0.16 -4.82
C GLN A 164 14.80 0.81 -3.64
N VAL A 165 13.61 1.00 -3.06
CA VAL A 165 13.39 1.98 -2.00
C VAL A 165 12.65 1.37 -0.83
N ILE A 166 13.24 1.50 0.35
CA ILE A 166 12.63 1.14 1.64
C ILE A 166 12.68 2.38 2.54
N THR A 167 11.53 2.85 3.00
CA THR A 167 11.49 3.85 4.08
C THR A 167 10.90 3.24 5.34
N LEU A 168 11.72 3.22 6.38
CA LEU A 168 11.45 2.78 7.74
C LEU A 168 11.52 3.96 8.71
N ARG A 169 11.42 5.19 8.19
CA ARG A 169 11.51 6.42 8.98
C ARG A 169 10.47 6.43 10.10
N SER A 170 10.84 6.94 11.28
CA SER A 170 9.93 7.07 12.42
C SER A 170 9.28 5.74 12.83
N ASN A 171 10.07 4.69 12.98
CA ASN A 171 9.67 3.40 13.56
C ASN A 171 10.22 3.24 14.99
N ARG A 172 10.33 2.01 15.48
CA ARG A 172 10.84 1.66 16.81
C ARG A 172 12.04 0.70 16.72
N LEU A 173 12.81 0.80 15.64
CA LEU A 173 13.98 -0.05 15.42
C LEU A 173 15.08 0.27 16.42
N LEU A 174 15.72 -0.78 16.92
CA LEU A 174 16.98 -0.73 17.64
C LEU A 174 18.04 -1.41 16.77
N ALA A 175 19.27 -0.92 16.78
CA ALA A 175 20.39 -1.44 16.00
C ALA A 175 20.61 -2.93 16.26
N ALA A 176 20.44 -3.39 17.51
CA ALA A 176 20.55 -4.81 17.88
C ALA A 176 19.48 -5.71 17.23
N ASN A 177 18.37 -5.14 16.75
CA ASN A 177 17.25 -5.86 16.15
C ASN A 177 17.20 -5.71 14.62
N VAL A 178 18.26 -5.19 14.01
CA VAL A 178 18.36 -5.05 12.54
C VAL A 178 19.41 -6.00 12.04
N SER A 179 18.99 -7.01 11.28
CA SER A 179 19.92 -7.92 10.61
C SER A 179 20.39 -7.33 9.28
N GLU A 180 21.70 -7.10 9.13
CA GLU A 180 22.28 -6.68 7.85
C GLU A 180 22.10 -7.75 6.75
N ALA A 181 21.97 -9.02 7.13
CA ALA A 181 21.75 -10.13 6.20
C ALA A 181 20.45 -9.96 5.37
N ALA A 182 19.46 -9.23 5.91
CA ALA A 182 18.21 -8.93 5.22
C ALA A 182 18.40 -8.14 3.91
N PHE A 183 19.53 -7.44 3.77
CA PHE A 183 19.79 -6.53 2.65
C PHE A 183 20.84 -7.05 1.66
N VAL A 184 21.51 -8.17 1.96
CA VAL A 184 22.67 -8.65 1.19
C VAL A 184 22.34 -8.95 -0.27
N ASP A 185 21.16 -9.51 -0.54
CA ASP A 185 20.76 -9.92 -1.89
C ASP A 185 19.95 -8.86 -2.66
N LEU A 186 19.74 -7.68 -2.07
CA LEU A 186 18.97 -6.60 -2.69
C LEU A 186 19.84 -5.77 -3.65
N LYS A 187 20.14 -6.36 -4.81
CA LYS A 187 21.03 -5.80 -5.85
C LYS A 187 20.58 -4.46 -6.43
N TRP A 188 19.29 -4.18 -6.35
CA TRP A 188 18.68 -2.97 -6.88
C TRP A 188 18.40 -1.92 -5.80
N LEU A 189 18.77 -2.19 -4.54
CA LEU A 189 18.47 -1.31 -3.43
C LEU A 189 19.28 -0.02 -3.51
N GLU A 190 18.59 1.08 -3.70
CA GLU A 190 19.17 2.41 -3.82
C GLU A 190 19.05 3.17 -2.50
N VAL A 191 17.91 3.04 -1.81
CA VAL A 191 17.59 3.86 -0.65
C VAL A 191 17.03 3.00 0.48
N VAL A 192 17.64 3.15 1.66
CA VAL A 192 17.05 2.71 2.93
C VAL A 192 17.04 3.89 3.90
N ASP A 193 15.85 4.44 4.16
CA ASP A 193 15.68 5.52 5.13
C ASP A 193 15.26 4.97 6.49
N THR A 194 16.17 4.98 7.46
CA THR A 194 15.92 4.57 8.85
C THR A 194 15.87 5.76 9.82
N THR A 195 15.74 7.00 9.32
CA THR A 195 15.78 8.19 10.17
C THR A 195 14.62 8.24 11.17
N GLY A 196 14.79 8.93 12.29
CA GLY A 196 13.72 9.08 13.29
C GLY A 196 13.34 7.80 14.06
N ASN A 197 14.13 6.73 13.99
CA ASN A 197 14.07 5.62 14.94
C ASN A 197 14.72 6.04 16.30
N PRO A 198 14.45 5.29 17.40
CA PRO A 198 14.98 5.60 18.73
C PRO A 198 16.49 5.81 18.81
N GLU A 199 17.24 5.17 17.93
CA GLU A 199 18.67 5.33 17.77
C GLU A 199 19.09 5.30 16.30
N PRO A 200 20.29 5.80 15.95
CA PRO A 200 20.81 5.69 14.60
C PRO A 200 20.96 4.23 14.17
N ILE A 201 20.28 3.85 13.08
CA ILE A 201 20.43 2.54 12.47
C ILE A 201 21.40 2.67 11.30
N ASN A 202 22.61 2.17 11.48
CA ASN A 202 23.60 2.14 10.42
C ASN A 202 23.46 0.82 9.65
N ILE A 203 23.06 0.89 8.39
CA ILE A 203 23.01 -0.26 7.50
C ILE A 203 24.19 -0.10 6.55
N SER A 204 25.16 -0.99 6.68
CA SER A 204 26.34 -1.02 5.83
C SER A 204 25.95 -1.51 4.44
N LEU A 205 25.34 -0.65 3.63
CA LEU A 205 25.02 -0.95 2.25
C LEU A 205 26.33 -0.94 1.45
N LEU A 206 26.95 -2.12 1.29
CA LEU A 206 28.18 -2.27 0.49
C LEU A 206 28.01 -1.83 -0.98
N GLN A 207 26.78 -1.55 -1.44
CA GLN A 207 26.45 -1.21 -2.83
C GLN A 207 25.68 0.13 -3.04
N ALA A 208 25.27 0.85 -1.98
CA ALA A 208 24.42 2.04 -2.15
C ALA A 208 25.22 3.29 -2.55
N ARG A 209 24.92 3.87 -3.72
CA ARG A 209 25.42 5.18 -4.12
C ARG A 209 24.74 6.27 -3.29
N ARG A 210 25.50 7.32 -2.93
CA ARG A 210 24.98 8.49 -2.21
C ARG A 210 23.75 9.08 -2.92
N TRP A 211 22.63 9.13 -2.21
CA TRP A 211 21.39 9.75 -2.67
C TRP A 211 21.50 11.27 -2.81
N ILE A 212 20.91 11.81 -3.87
CA ILE A 212 20.59 13.23 -4.02
C ILE A 212 19.05 13.30 -4.04
N PRO A 213 18.40 14.15 -3.23
CA PRO A 213 16.95 14.26 -3.22
C PRO A 213 16.41 14.64 -4.61
N THR A 214 15.69 13.73 -5.26
CA THR A 214 14.77 14.11 -6.32
C THR A 214 13.46 14.58 -5.68
N GLN A 215 13.06 15.79 -6.03
CA GLN A 215 11.74 16.36 -5.75
C GLN A 215 10.64 15.36 -6.16
N PRO A 216 9.47 15.36 -5.49
CA PRO A 216 8.37 14.48 -5.84
C PRO A 216 8.04 14.57 -7.34
N GLY A 217 7.84 13.40 -7.95
CA GLY A 217 7.52 13.28 -9.36
C GLY A 217 6.23 14.00 -9.75
N PRO A 218 5.99 14.22 -11.06
CA PRO A 218 5.06 15.24 -11.58
C PRO A 218 3.57 15.08 -11.22
N ARG A 219 3.16 14.03 -10.50
CA ARG A 219 1.75 13.73 -10.22
C ARG A 219 1.17 14.44 -9.00
N GLU A 220 2.00 15.06 -8.15
CA GLU A 220 1.50 15.97 -7.11
C GLU A 220 1.10 17.35 -7.66
N ALA A 221 1.54 17.74 -8.86
CA ALA A 221 1.17 19.01 -9.48
C ALA A 221 -0.27 19.03 -10.03
N ALA A 222 -0.88 17.87 -10.26
CA ALA A 222 -2.21 17.77 -10.87
C ALA A 222 -3.39 17.80 -9.86
N ARG A 223 -3.13 17.83 -8.55
CA ARG A 223 -4.17 17.81 -7.49
C ARG A 223 -4.50 19.17 -6.87
N ARG A 224 -4.00 20.27 -7.46
CA ARG A 224 -4.37 21.64 -7.08
C ARG A 224 -4.98 22.41 -8.25
N ARG A 225 -6.10 21.94 -8.79
CA ARG A 225 -7.11 22.77 -9.48
C ARG A 225 -8.49 22.14 -9.34
#